data_AF-R6QUL0-F1
#
_entry.id   AF-R6QUL0-F1
#
_cell.length_a   1.000
_cell.length_b   1.000
_cell.length_c   1.000
_cell.angle_alpha   90.00
_cell.angle_beta   90.00
_cell.angle_gamma   90.00
#
_symmetry.space_group_name_H-M   'P 1'
#
loop_
_entity.id
_entity.type
_entity.pdbx_description
1 polymer ?
#
loop_
_entity_poly.entity_id
_entity_poly.type
_entity_poly.pdbx_seq_one_letter_code
_entity_poly.pdbx_strand_id
1 'polypeptide(L)' 'MNYERWGQTIMTIENTKKTRDIRNVAATMAIENMHLSKAFVEELVKVANGEKTSEELRQEVIRKYVR' A
#
# COMPACT_ATOMS: atom_id res chain seq x y z
N MET A 1 11.38 -10.02 -5.93
CA MET A 1 11.24 -11.50 -6.04
C MET A 1 10.18 -11.91 -5.04
N ASN A 2 9.00 -12.37 -5.48
CA ASN A 2 7.93 -12.83 -4.58
C ASN A 2 8.18 -14.31 -4.25
N TYR A 3 8.20 -14.65 -2.96
CA TYR A 3 8.31 -16.04 -2.50
C TYR A 3 6.91 -16.55 -2.14
N GLU A 4 6.55 -17.72 -2.66
CA GLU A 4 5.33 -18.41 -2.27
C GLU A 4 5.65 -19.50 -1.25
N ARG A 5 5.02 -19.43 -0.08
CA ARG A 5 5.04 -20.50 0.91
C ARG A 5 3.63 -20.64 1.48
N TRP A 6 3.04 -21.83 1.33
CA TRP A 6 1.72 -22.21 1.86
C TRP A 6 0.49 -21.46 1.29
N GLY A 7 0.52 -21.10 0.00
CA GLY A 7 -0.64 -20.46 -0.65
C GLY A 7 -0.87 -19.00 -0.23
N GLN A 8 0.05 -18.41 0.54
CA GLN A 8 0.07 -16.98 0.80
C GLN A 8 1.23 -16.32 0.03
N THR A 9 0.91 -15.41 -0.88
CA THR A 9 1.90 -14.59 -1.59
C THR A 9 2.58 -13.64 -0.60
N ILE A 10 3.86 -13.87 -0.30
CA ILE A 10 4.65 -12.97 0.55
C ILE A 10 5.03 -11.75 -0.29
N MET A 11 4.46 -10.60 0.05
CA MET A 11 4.83 -9.32 -0.56
C MET A 11 6.22 -8.93 -0.07
N THR A 12 7.19 -8.90 -0.97
CA THR A 12 8.56 -8.44 -0.67
C THR A 12 8.72 -7.01 -1.16
N ILE A 13 8.85 -6.07 -0.23
CA ILE A 13 9.02 -4.64 -0.52
C ILE A 13 10.47 -4.25 -0.27
N GLU A 14 11.11 -3.62 -1.26
CA GLU A 14 12.46 -3.10 -1.09
C GLU A 14 12.52 -2.03 0.00
N ASN A 15 13.59 -2.03 0.80
CA ASN A 15 13.77 -1.10 1.91
C ASN A 15 14.35 0.25 1.44
N THR A 16 13.51 1.08 0.85
CA THR A 16 13.84 2.44 0.38
C THR A 16 13.30 3.49 1.35
N LYS A 17 13.70 4.76 1.17
CA LYS A 17 13.10 5.87 1.95
C LYS A 17 11.58 5.92 1.77
N LYS A 18 11.10 5.85 0.53
CA LYS A 18 9.66 5.95 0.22
C LYS A 18 8.85 4.79 0.81
N THR A 19 9.39 3.58 0.81
CA THR A 19 8.69 2.41 1.40
C THR A 19 8.73 2.41 2.92
N ARG A 20 9.75 3.04 3.55
CA ARG A 20 9.73 3.35 4.99
C ARG A 20 8.65 4.36 5.34
N ASP A 21 8.46 5.38 4.51
CA ASP A 21 7.39 6.36 4.72
C ASP A 21 6.00 5.68 4.68
N ILE A 22 5.78 4.76 3.75
CA ILE A 22 4.55 3.92 3.71
C ILE A 22 4.40 3.08 4.98
N ARG A 23 5.48 2.44 5.45
CA ARG A 23 5.46 1.68 6.70
C ARG A 23 5.08 2.55 7.90
N ASN A 24 5.59 3.77 7.98
CA ASN A 24 5.27 4.70 9.05
C ASN A 24 3.79 5.10 9.02
N VAL A 25 3.25 5.41 7.83
CA VAL A 25 1.81 5.68 7.67
C VAL A 25 0.96 4.49 8.14
N ALA A 26 1.29 3.27 7.70
CA ALA A 26 0.56 2.08 8.12
C ALA A 26 0.65 1.83 9.63
N ALA A 27 1.80 2.12 10.25
CA ALA A 27 1.98 2.02 11.69
C ALA A 27 1.12 3.04 12.45
N THR A 28 1.11 4.32 12.03
CA THR A 28 0.26 5.35 12.63
C THR A 28 -1.22 4.99 12.52
N MET A 29 -1.65 4.51 11.34
CA MET A 29 -3.04 4.08 11.13
C MET A 29 -3.41 2.88 12.01
N ALA A 30 -2.51 1.93 12.22
CA ALA A 30 -2.74 0.78 13.09
C ALA A 30 -2.86 1.17 14.57
N ILE A 31 -2.13 2.20 15.03
CA ILE A 31 -2.28 2.75 16.39
C ILE A 31 -3.71 3.26 16.62
N GLU A 32 -4.29 3.88 15.60
CA GLU A 32 -5.69 4.38 15.61
C GLU A 32 -6.73 3.29 15.31
N ASN A 33 -6.34 2.00 15.31
CA ASN A 33 -7.21 0.87 14.94
C ASN A 33 -7.78 0.97 13.50
N MET A 34 -7.09 1.69 12.61
CA MET A 34 -7.46 1.91 11.20
C MET A 34 -6.59 1.08 10.26
N HIS A 35 -6.69 -0.25 10.33
CA HIS A 35 -5.83 -1.13 9.53
C HIS A 35 -6.01 -0.95 8.01
N LEU A 36 -4.91 -0.68 7.31
CA LEU A 36 -4.90 -0.66 5.85
C LEU A 36 -4.90 -2.09 5.30
N SER A 37 -5.72 -2.34 4.29
CA SER A 37 -5.71 -3.62 3.59
C SER A 37 -4.41 -3.81 2.82
N LYS A 38 -3.96 -5.07 2.67
CA LYS A 38 -2.78 -5.42 1.87
C LYS A 38 -2.85 -4.83 0.45
N ALA A 39 -4.01 -4.98 -0.21
CA ALA A 39 -4.24 -4.43 -1.55
C ALA A 39 -4.05 -2.91 -1.61
N PHE A 40 -4.44 -2.18 -0.56
CA PHE A 40 -4.24 -0.74 -0.52
C PHE A 40 -2.78 -0.36 -0.29
N VAL A 41 -2.03 -1.12 0.52
CA VAL A 41 -0.58 -0.92 0.69
C VAL A 41 0.17 -1.17 -0.63
N GLU A 42 -0.25 -2.15 -1.43
CA GLU A 42 0.29 -2.39 -2.78
C GLU A 42 0.09 -1.17 -3.70
N GLU A 43 -1.08 -0.53 -3.65
CA GLU A 43 -1.32 0.71 -4.40
C GLU A 43 -0.43 1.87 -3.93
N LEU A 44 -0.18 2.00 -2.63
CA LEU A 44 0.76 3.00 -2.11
C LEU A 44 2.20 2.73 -2.59
N VAL A 45 2.60 1.46 -2.70
CA VAL A 45 3.92 1.09 -3.24
C VAL A 45 4.04 1.46 -4.72
N LYS A 46 3.01 1.23 -5.53
CA LYS A 46 2.98 1.68 -6.94
C LYS A 46 3.16 3.19 -7.05
N VAL A 47 2.53 3.97 -6.15
CA VAL A 47 2.73 5.42 -6.09
C VAL A 47 4.18 5.76 -5.75
N ALA A 48 4.78 5.10 -4.75
CA ALA A 48 6.17 5.33 -4.39
C ALA A 48 7.15 5.02 -5.53
N ASN A 49 6.87 3.98 -6.32
CA ASN A 49 7.65 3.58 -7.48
C ASN A 49 7.44 4.50 -8.70
N GLY A 50 6.43 5.35 -8.70
CA GLY A 50 6.07 6.20 -9.84
C GLY A 50 5.29 5.46 -10.93
N GLU A 51 4.77 4.27 -10.64
CA GLU A 51 3.91 3.49 -11.54
C GLU A 51 2.52 4.10 -11.67
N LYS A 52 2.09 4.88 -10.66
CA LYS A 52 0.88 5.70 -10.67
C LYS A 52 1.06 6.96 -9.83
N THR A 53 0.24 7.97 -10.08
CA THR A 53 0.22 9.21 -9.29
C THR A 53 -0.68 9.09 -8.06
N SER A 54 -0.42 9.92 -7.05
CA SER A 54 -1.29 10.05 -5.87
C SER A 54 -2.71 10.50 -6.25
N GLU A 55 -2.85 11.35 -7.27
CA GLU A 55 -4.15 11.82 -7.74
C GLU A 55 -4.95 10.69 -8.42
N GLU A 56 -4.32 9.85 -9.24
CA GLU A 56 -4.97 8.67 -9.81
C GLU A 56 -5.48 7.72 -8.72
N LEU A 57 -4.64 7.43 -7.71
CA LEU A 57 -5.05 6.61 -6.57
C LEU A 57 -6.21 7.25 -5.81
N ARG A 58 -6.16 8.57 -5.56
CA ARG A 58 -7.24 9.30 -4.88
C ARG A 58 -8.56 9.14 -5.62
N GLN A 59 -8.54 9.33 -6.95
CA GLN A 59 -9.74 9.21 -7.77
C GLN A 59 -10.29 7.78 -7.79
N GLU A 60 -9.43 6.75 -7.81
CA GLU A 60 -9.86 5.36 -7.71
C GLU A 60 -10.56 5.06 -6.38
N VAL A 61 -10.00 5.54 -5.27
CA VAL A 61 -10.61 5.40 -3.94
C VAL A 61 -11.97 6.09 -3.92
N ILE A 62 -12.06 7.34 -4.39
CA ILE A 62 -13.34 8.07 -4.46
C ILE A 62 -14.35 7.29 -5.28
N ARG A 63 -14.02 6.86 -6.50
CA ARG A 63 -14.93 6.07 -7.36
C ARG A 63 -15.40 4.77 -6.72
N LYS A 64 -14.58 4.14 -5.87
CA LYS A 64 -14.93 2.89 -5.19
C LYS A 64 -15.97 3.08 -4.08
N TYR A 65 -15.98 4.24 -3.43
CA TYR A 65 -16.80 4.49 -2.23
C TYR A 65 -17.90 5.54 -2.42
N VAL A 66 -17.83 6.38 -3.44
CA VAL A 66 -18.95 7.22 -3.89
C VAL A 66 -19.93 6.29 -4.62
N ARG A 67 -20.92 5.80 -3.87
CA ARG A 67 -22.17 5.26 -4.40
C ARG A 67 -23.18 6.39 -4.58
#